data_AF-A0A9D1D1W3-F1
#
_entry.id   AF-A0A9D1D1W3-F1
#
_cell.length_a   1.000
_cell.length_b   1.000
_cell.length_c   1.000
_cell.angle_alpha   90.00
_cell.angle_beta   90.00
_cell.angle_gamma   90.00
#
_symmetry.space_group_name_H-M   'P 1'
#
loop_
_entity.id
_entity.type
_entity.pdbx_description
1 polymer ?
#
loop_
_entity_poly.entity_id
_entity_poly.type
_entity_poly.pdbx_seq_one_letter_code
_entity_poly.pdbx_strand_id
1 'polypeptide(L)'
;MINREDMLLLTRRMTGKRNSVTRIAGSYMDCEGEIDGTFNTNFLKLTPAEKEKNLAIAKTIPFADTNRELKRYAFPEDSRMMQGLLLKIRDCGLKNDALMDTFYEIVAEQYQTDQDYGVFVFHDRYDIPAKGKDKERLGESEATFEYLICAICPLVEDYEPGKPECGFLYPAFEDGGAALDFVDVFRAGGKHGEILQILGVSPKP
;
A
#
# COMPACT_ATOMS: atom_id res chain seq x y z
N MET A 1 14.61 8.75 7.58
CA MET A 1 13.53 9.76 7.48
C MET A 1 13.00 9.68 6.06
N ILE A 2 11.69 9.76 5.82
CA ILE A 2 11.16 9.62 4.47
C ILE A 2 11.44 10.91 3.68
N ASN A 3 11.96 10.77 2.47
CA ASN A 3 12.17 11.86 1.53
C ASN A 3 10.87 12.19 0.78
N ARG A 4 10.43 13.45 0.82
CA ARG A 4 9.20 13.89 0.16
C ARG A 4 9.29 13.79 -1.36
N GLU A 5 10.46 14.05 -1.95
CA GLU A 5 10.62 14.00 -3.41
C GLU A 5 10.39 12.59 -3.96
N ASP A 6 10.88 11.58 -3.24
CA ASP A 6 10.70 10.17 -3.58
C ASP A 6 9.22 9.77 -3.59
N MET A 7 8.46 10.19 -2.59
CA MET A 7 7.00 10.00 -2.55
C MET A 7 6.28 10.73 -3.68
N LEU A 8 6.76 11.91 -4.06
CA LEU A 8 6.21 12.66 -5.19
C LEU A 8 6.51 12.00 -6.55
N LEU A 9 7.62 11.26 -6.68
CA LEU A 9 7.91 10.48 -7.90
C LEU A 9 6.88 9.37 -8.12
N LEU A 10 6.51 8.65 -7.06
CA LEU A 10 5.49 7.61 -7.11
C LEU A 10 4.11 8.21 -7.44
N THR A 11 3.70 9.24 -6.70
CA THR A 11 2.35 9.84 -6.86
C THR A 11 2.13 10.56 -8.19
N ARG A 12 3.18 11.08 -8.84
CA ARG A 12 3.09 11.71 -10.18
C ARG A 12 2.61 10.75 -11.25
N ARG A 13 2.83 9.44 -11.07
CA ARG A 13 2.37 8.39 -11.98
C ARG A 13 1.15 7.64 -11.45
N MET A 14 0.42 8.16 -10.48
CA MET A 14 -0.86 7.58 -10.05
C MET A 14 -2.01 8.36 -10.67
N THR A 15 -2.13 8.28 -11.99
CA THR A 15 -3.17 8.98 -12.77
C THR A 15 -3.80 8.05 -13.80
N GLY A 16 -5.04 8.32 -14.23
CA GLY A 16 -5.72 7.48 -15.22
C GLY A 16 -4.94 7.33 -16.54
N LYS A 17 -4.14 8.33 -16.95
CA LYS A 17 -3.34 8.32 -18.19
C LYS A 17 -1.95 7.71 -18.04
N ARG A 18 -1.41 7.71 -16.82
CA ARG A 18 -0.08 7.22 -16.49
C ARG A 18 -0.20 6.57 -15.13
N ASN A 19 -0.26 5.24 -15.11
CA ASN A 19 -0.16 4.37 -13.93
C ASN A 19 0.48 3.05 -14.33
N SER A 20 1.13 2.42 -13.35
CA SER A 20 1.81 1.13 -13.47
C SER A 20 1.24 0.08 -12.51
N VAL A 21 0.08 0.40 -11.89
CA VAL A 21 -0.68 -0.54 -11.05
C VAL A 21 -1.08 -1.72 -11.91
N THR A 22 -0.63 -2.91 -11.53
CA THR A 22 -0.89 -4.13 -12.28
C THR A 22 -2.15 -4.83 -11.81
N ARG A 23 -2.42 -4.75 -10.50
CA ARG A 23 -3.49 -5.52 -9.86
C ARG A 23 -4.02 -4.81 -8.63
N ILE A 24 -5.29 -5.04 -8.34
CA ILE A 24 -5.96 -4.62 -7.11
C ILE A 24 -6.67 -5.82 -6.51
N ALA A 25 -6.56 -5.96 -5.20
CA ALA A 25 -7.38 -6.83 -4.40
C ALA A 25 -8.05 -6.00 -3.30
N GLY A 26 -9.23 -6.40 -2.87
CA GLY A 26 -9.85 -5.80 -1.70
C GLY A 26 -10.78 -6.74 -0.96
N SER A 27 -11.05 -6.39 0.29
CA SER A 27 -12.03 -7.06 1.14
C SER A 27 -12.92 -6.01 1.79
N TYR A 28 -14.22 -6.28 1.80
CA TYR A 28 -15.22 -5.51 2.53
C TYR A 28 -15.49 -6.22 3.85
N MET A 29 -15.46 -5.43 4.91
CA MET A 29 -15.58 -5.87 6.29
C MET A 29 -16.72 -5.10 6.95
N ASP A 30 -17.50 -5.77 7.78
CA ASP A 30 -18.45 -5.09 8.64
C ASP A 30 -17.75 -4.49 9.88
N CYS A 31 -18.51 -3.75 10.69
CA CYS A 31 -17.99 -3.18 11.94
C CYS A 31 -17.60 -4.22 13.02
N GLU A 32 -18.02 -5.48 12.89
CA GLU A 32 -17.65 -6.57 13.81
C GLU A 32 -16.35 -7.27 13.37
N GLY A 33 -15.83 -6.95 12.18
CA GLY A 33 -14.64 -7.56 11.60
C GLY A 33 -14.93 -8.85 10.83
N GLU A 34 -16.18 -9.09 10.42
CA GLU A 34 -16.52 -10.20 9.53
C GLU A 34 -16.29 -9.80 8.06
N ILE A 35 -15.79 -10.75 7.25
CA ILE A 35 -15.56 -10.54 5.82
C ILE A 35 -16.88 -10.73 5.04
N ASP A 36 -17.46 -9.64 4.57
CA ASP A 36 -18.64 -9.65 3.70
C ASP A 36 -18.32 -10.15 2.29
N GLY A 37 -17.11 -9.85 1.81
CA GLY A 37 -16.68 -10.27 0.49
C GLY A 37 -15.29 -9.81 0.12
N THR A 38 -14.73 -10.48 -0.88
CA THR A 38 -13.40 -10.20 -1.41
C THR A 38 -13.43 -10.08 -2.93
N PHE A 39 -12.52 -9.29 -3.49
CA PHE A 39 -12.28 -9.27 -4.92
C PHE A 39 -10.79 -9.23 -5.22
N ASN A 40 -10.42 -9.74 -6.38
CA ASN A 40 -9.07 -9.70 -6.90
C ASN A 40 -9.10 -9.61 -8.43
N THR A 41 -8.63 -8.50 -8.99
CA THR A 41 -8.72 -8.27 -10.43
C THR A 41 -7.51 -7.54 -10.99
N ASN A 42 -7.24 -7.81 -12.26
CA ASN A 42 -6.23 -7.08 -13.00
C ASN A 42 -6.68 -5.62 -13.19
N PHE A 43 -5.80 -4.68 -12.86
CA PHE A 43 -6.14 -3.27 -12.88
C PHE A 43 -6.58 -2.77 -14.27
N LEU A 44 -6.08 -3.39 -15.35
CA LEU A 44 -6.46 -3.06 -16.73
C LEU A 44 -7.92 -3.37 -17.03
N LYS A 45 -8.54 -4.34 -16.35
CA LYS A 45 -9.95 -4.73 -16.54
C LYS A 45 -10.94 -3.72 -15.97
N LEU A 46 -10.50 -2.84 -15.08
CA LEU A 46 -11.34 -1.80 -14.50
C LEU A 46 -11.71 -0.75 -15.56
N THR A 47 -12.92 -0.21 -15.43
CA THR A 47 -13.39 0.95 -16.19
C THR A 47 -12.55 2.19 -15.87
N PRO A 48 -12.52 3.21 -16.75
CA PRO A 48 -11.78 4.45 -16.48
C PRO A 48 -12.18 5.12 -15.16
N ALA A 49 -13.48 5.11 -14.82
CA ALA A 49 -13.98 5.70 -13.57
C ALA A 49 -13.50 4.93 -12.34
N GLU A 50 -13.57 3.60 -12.35
CA GLU A 50 -13.05 2.76 -11.27
C GLU A 50 -11.54 2.92 -11.11
N LYS A 51 -10.78 3.02 -12.20
CA LYS A 51 -9.34 3.29 -12.16
C LYS A 51 -9.05 4.62 -11.46
N GLU A 52 -9.77 5.67 -11.80
CA GLU A 52 -9.57 6.99 -11.20
C GLU A 52 -9.88 6.99 -9.69
N LYS A 53 -10.99 6.38 -9.28
CA LYS A 53 -11.37 6.22 -7.87
C LYS A 53 -10.30 5.44 -7.08
N ASN A 54 -9.89 4.29 -7.61
CA ASN A 54 -8.88 3.43 -7.00
C ASN A 54 -7.49 4.07 -6.93
N LEU A 55 -7.08 4.80 -7.97
CA LEU A 55 -5.82 5.55 -7.94
C LEU A 55 -5.85 6.69 -6.93
N ALA A 56 -7.00 7.35 -6.73
CA ALA A 56 -7.13 8.39 -5.71
C ALA A 56 -6.96 7.82 -4.29
N ILE A 57 -7.52 6.63 -4.03
CA ILE A 57 -7.32 5.88 -2.78
C ILE A 57 -5.83 5.56 -2.59
N ALA A 58 -5.22 4.85 -3.55
CA ALA A 58 -3.83 4.45 -3.47
C ALA A 58 -2.89 5.65 -3.29
N LYS A 59 -3.11 6.73 -4.03
CA LYS A 59 -2.29 7.95 -4.00
C LYS A 59 -2.30 8.66 -2.66
N THR A 60 -3.38 8.54 -1.88
CA THR A 60 -3.51 9.21 -0.58
C THR A 60 -2.36 8.84 0.36
N ILE A 61 -1.96 7.56 0.36
CA ILE A 61 -0.93 7.02 1.25
C ILE A 61 0.45 7.68 1.02
N PRO A 62 1.09 7.57 -0.17
CA PRO A 62 2.36 8.23 -0.43
C PRO A 62 2.23 9.77 -0.53
N PHE A 63 1.05 10.32 -0.82
CA PHE A 63 0.87 11.78 -0.89
C PHE A 63 0.73 12.46 0.47
N ALA A 64 0.45 11.72 1.55
CA ALA A 64 0.29 12.24 2.89
C ALA A 64 1.52 12.99 3.43
N ASP A 65 1.33 13.82 4.46
CA ASP A 65 2.41 14.62 5.03
C ASP A 65 3.55 13.73 5.56
N THR A 66 4.68 13.79 4.86
CA THR A 66 5.82 12.93 5.11
C THR A 66 6.46 13.23 6.47
N ASN A 67 6.78 12.17 7.23
CA ASN A 67 7.27 12.21 8.62
C ASN A 67 6.27 12.73 9.66
N ARG A 68 5.03 13.06 9.27
CA ARG A 68 3.94 13.44 10.17
C ARG A 68 2.82 12.42 10.15
N GLU A 69 2.19 12.23 9.00
CA GLU A 69 1.12 11.25 8.77
C GLU A 69 1.65 9.96 8.16
N LEU A 70 2.63 10.07 7.25
CA LEU A 70 3.37 8.94 6.71
C LEU A 70 4.71 8.79 7.45
N LYS A 71 4.90 7.69 8.17
CA LYS A 71 6.11 7.45 8.98
C LYS A 71 6.73 6.09 8.65
N ARG A 72 8.06 6.04 8.65
CA ARG A 72 8.83 4.82 8.38
C ARG A 72 9.05 4.02 9.65
N TYR A 73 8.81 2.71 9.56
CA TYR A 73 9.06 1.75 10.63
C TYR A 73 9.91 0.61 10.10
N ALA A 74 10.76 0.05 10.97
CA ALA A 74 11.50 -1.16 10.69
C ALA A 74 10.70 -2.36 11.21
N PHE A 75 10.70 -3.46 10.47
CA PHE A 75 10.18 -4.72 10.99
C PHE A 75 11.14 -5.26 12.07
N PRO A 76 10.67 -5.47 13.31
CA PRO A 76 11.48 -6.18 14.30
C PRO A 76 11.59 -7.66 13.94
N GLU A 77 12.53 -8.38 14.56
CA GLU A 77 12.73 -9.81 14.28
C GLU A 77 11.49 -10.66 14.55
N ASP A 78 10.65 -10.25 15.51
CA ASP A 78 9.43 -10.96 15.88
C ASP A 78 8.29 -10.77 14.85
N SER A 79 8.39 -9.79 13.95
CA SER A 79 7.39 -9.53 12.90
C SER A 79 7.71 -10.18 11.56
N ARG A 80 8.65 -11.14 11.53
CA ARG A 80 9.02 -11.90 10.33
C ARG A 80 7.83 -12.60 9.67
N MET A 81 6.80 -12.99 10.42
CA MET A 81 5.60 -13.61 9.85
C MET A 81 4.84 -12.63 8.95
N MET A 82 4.52 -11.43 9.46
CA MET A 82 3.81 -10.41 8.68
C MET A 82 4.67 -9.87 7.55
N GLN A 83 5.95 -9.55 7.81
CA GLN A 83 6.88 -9.13 6.75
C GLN A 83 6.99 -10.19 5.64
N GLY A 84 7.10 -11.47 6.02
CA GLY A 84 7.16 -12.60 5.09
C GLY A 84 5.87 -12.80 4.29
N LEU A 85 4.70 -12.56 4.91
CA LEU A 85 3.41 -12.58 4.22
C LEU A 85 3.35 -11.47 3.17
N LEU A 86 3.65 -10.22 3.54
CA LEU A 86 3.67 -9.07 2.63
C LEU A 86 4.67 -9.27 1.48
N LEU A 87 5.83 -9.84 1.78
CA LEU A 87 6.84 -10.18 0.76
C LEU A 87 6.27 -11.19 -0.26
N LYS A 88 5.63 -12.27 0.19
CA LYS A 88 5.00 -13.26 -0.70
C LYS A 88 3.84 -12.67 -1.51
N ILE A 89 3.01 -11.81 -0.88
CA ILE A 89 1.91 -11.11 -1.55
C ILE A 89 2.44 -10.21 -2.67
N ARG A 90 3.51 -9.47 -2.40
CA ARG A 90 4.21 -8.65 -3.40
C ARG A 90 4.79 -9.50 -4.51
N ASP A 91 5.60 -10.52 -4.18
CA ASP A 91 6.33 -11.33 -5.16
C ASP A 91 5.37 -12.12 -6.08
N CYS A 92 4.19 -12.51 -5.58
CA CYS A 92 3.16 -13.11 -6.42
C CYS A 92 2.31 -12.09 -7.20
N GLY A 93 2.46 -10.79 -6.94
CA GLY A 93 1.74 -9.71 -7.60
C GLY A 93 0.24 -9.72 -7.33
N LEU A 94 -0.16 -10.03 -6.09
CA LEU A 94 -1.56 -10.26 -5.67
C LEU A 94 -2.25 -11.41 -6.43
N LYS A 95 -1.53 -12.39 -6.98
CA LYS A 95 -2.19 -13.47 -7.75
C LYS A 95 -2.64 -14.66 -6.91
N ASN A 96 -2.20 -14.74 -5.65
CA ASN A 96 -2.53 -15.84 -4.77
C ASN A 96 -3.61 -15.40 -3.78
N ASP A 97 -4.85 -15.80 -4.03
CA ASP A 97 -6.00 -15.42 -3.20
C ASP A 97 -5.84 -15.93 -1.76
N ALA A 98 -5.29 -17.12 -1.53
CA ALA A 98 -5.08 -17.64 -0.18
C ALA A 98 -4.13 -16.76 0.68
N LEU A 99 -3.14 -16.10 0.06
CA LEU A 99 -2.29 -15.14 0.78
C LEU A 99 -3.06 -13.86 1.12
N MET A 100 -3.97 -13.43 0.24
CA MET A 100 -4.83 -12.29 0.49
C MET A 100 -5.84 -12.59 1.59
N ASP A 101 -6.47 -13.76 1.57
CA ASP A 101 -7.41 -14.21 2.60
C ASP A 101 -6.74 -14.23 3.97
N THR A 102 -5.54 -14.82 4.07
CA THR A 102 -4.74 -14.81 5.31
C THR A 102 -4.46 -13.37 5.79
N PHE A 103 -4.15 -12.46 4.86
CA PHE A 103 -3.90 -11.06 5.23
C PHE A 103 -5.17 -10.37 5.72
N TYR A 104 -6.32 -10.60 5.06
CA TYR A 104 -7.60 -10.03 5.47
C TYR A 104 -8.07 -10.57 6.81
N GLU A 105 -7.88 -11.86 7.10
CA GLU A 105 -8.17 -12.46 8.40
C GLU A 105 -7.37 -11.78 9.53
N ILE A 106 -6.08 -11.51 9.32
CA ILE A 106 -5.26 -10.81 10.31
C ILE A 106 -5.74 -9.37 10.52
N VAL A 107 -6.14 -8.68 9.45
CA VAL A 107 -6.68 -7.31 9.54
C VAL A 107 -8.01 -7.33 10.28
N ALA A 108 -8.91 -8.26 9.95
CA ALA A 108 -10.21 -8.45 10.61
C ALA A 108 -10.07 -8.70 12.12
N GLU A 109 -9.11 -9.54 12.53
CA GLU A 109 -8.91 -9.88 13.95
C GLU A 109 -8.43 -8.68 14.80
N GLN A 110 -7.72 -7.73 14.18
CA GLN A 110 -7.00 -6.67 14.92
C GLN A 110 -7.53 -5.26 14.68
N TYR A 111 -8.19 -5.00 13.55
CA TYR A 111 -8.69 -3.67 13.21
C TYR A 111 -10.08 -3.47 13.82
N GLN A 112 -10.18 -2.60 14.82
CA GLN A 112 -11.44 -2.30 15.50
C GLN A 112 -11.99 -0.94 15.07
N THR A 113 -13.27 -0.90 14.72
CA THR A 113 -13.97 0.29 14.23
C THR A 113 -15.46 0.18 14.50
N ASP A 114 -16.19 1.30 14.53
CA ASP A 114 -17.64 1.38 14.74
C ASP A 114 -18.44 1.51 13.43
N GLN A 115 -17.75 1.37 12.29
CA GLN A 115 -18.28 1.51 10.94
C GLN A 115 -17.68 0.43 10.03
N ASP A 116 -18.46 -0.02 9.05
CA ASP A 116 -18.01 -0.93 8.00
C ASP A 116 -16.81 -0.32 7.25
N TYR A 117 -15.90 -1.15 6.79
CA TYR A 117 -14.64 -0.71 6.20
C TYR A 117 -14.16 -1.61 5.07
N GLY A 118 -13.40 -1.03 4.16
CA GLY A 118 -12.76 -1.74 3.05
C GLY A 118 -11.24 -1.74 3.21
N VAL A 119 -10.63 -2.91 3.01
CA VAL A 119 -9.18 -3.09 2.93
C VAL A 119 -8.80 -3.25 1.47
N PHE A 120 -8.10 -2.28 0.90
CA PHE A 120 -7.71 -2.26 -0.52
C PHE A 120 -6.20 -2.39 -0.66
N VAL A 121 -5.74 -3.40 -1.40
CA VAL A 121 -4.33 -3.64 -1.67
C VAL A 121 -4.06 -3.48 -3.16
N PHE A 122 -3.12 -2.60 -3.48
CA PHE A 122 -2.66 -2.28 -4.82
C PHE A 122 -1.27 -2.83 -5.02
N HIS A 123 -1.02 -3.44 -6.16
CA HIS A 123 0.30 -3.85 -6.57
C HIS A 123 0.75 -3.06 -7.79
N ASP A 124 1.91 -2.44 -7.68
CA ASP A 124 2.47 -1.54 -8.68
C ASP A 124 3.95 -1.86 -8.92
N ARG A 125 4.39 -1.66 -10.17
CA ARG A 125 5.76 -1.85 -10.64
C ARG A 125 6.22 -0.56 -11.31
N TYR A 126 6.93 0.27 -10.55
CA TYR A 126 7.42 1.56 -11.01
C TYR A 126 8.81 1.45 -11.63
N ASP A 127 8.94 1.78 -12.91
CA ASP A 127 10.24 1.89 -13.57
C ASP A 127 10.98 3.17 -13.12
N ILE A 128 12.10 2.97 -12.43
CA ILE A 128 12.97 4.03 -11.93
C ILE A 128 13.82 4.54 -13.09
N PRO A 129 13.66 5.81 -13.49
CA PRO A 129 14.48 6.37 -14.55
C PRO A 129 15.95 6.44 -14.09
N ALA A 130 16.88 5.94 -14.91
CA ALA A 130 18.30 6.08 -14.65
C ALA A 130 18.65 7.57 -14.42
N LYS A 131 19.22 7.90 -13.26
CA LYS A 131 19.57 9.28 -12.91
C LYS A 131 20.62 9.79 -13.89
N GLY A 132 20.24 10.70 -14.78
CA GLY A 132 21.18 11.41 -15.66
C GLY A 132 22.02 12.42 -14.88
N LYS A 133 23.08 11.95 -14.22
CA LYS A 133 24.24 12.78 -13.88
C LYS A 133 25.45 12.15 -14.56
N ASP A 134 26.00 12.90 -15.49
CA ASP A 134 27.15 12.58 -16.34
C ASP A 134 26.94 11.72 -17.60
N LYS A 135 27.77 12.06 -18.57
CA LYS A 135 27.54 11.99 -20.01
C LYS A 135 27.84 10.63 -20.64
N GLU A 136 27.66 9.53 -19.92
CA GLU A 136 27.96 8.20 -20.44
C GLU A 136 26.74 7.27 -20.32
N ARG A 137 25.91 7.28 -21.38
CA ARG A 137 24.87 6.29 -21.60
C ARG A 137 25.49 4.96 -22.00
N LEU A 138 25.93 4.18 -21.02
CA LEU A 138 26.36 2.80 -21.24
C LEU A 138 25.72 1.87 -20.20
N GLY A 139 24.58 1.28 -20.57
CA GLY A 139 24.21 -0.07 -20.10
C GLY A 139 23.52 -0.24 -18.75
N GLU A 140 23.10 0.82 -18.04
CA GLU A 140 22.35 0.63 -16.78
C GLU A 140 20.93 0.14 -17.08
N SER A 141 20.61 -1.09 -16.65
CA SER A 141 19.26 -1.66 -16.71
C SER A 141 18.29 -0.75 -15.96
N GLU A 142 17.13 -0.46 -16.54
CA GLU A 142 16.04 0.23 -15.84
C GLU A 142 15.72 -0.56 -14.56
N ALA A 143 15.92 0.04 -13.38
CA ALA A 143 15.58 -0.60 -12.13
C ALA A 143 14.07 -0.48 -11.91
N THR A 144 13.37 -1.57 -11.61
CA THR A 144 11.94 -1.53 -11.28
C THR A 144 11.75 -1.61 -9.77
N PHE A 145 10.99 -0.67 -9.23
CA PHE A 145 10.51 -0.69 -7.85
C PHE A 145 9.14 -1.35 -7.80
N GLU A 146 9.08 -2.56 -7.26
CA GLU A 146 7.85 -3.32 -7.05
C GLU A 146 7.38 -3.15 -5.61
N TYR A 147 6.11 -2.75 -5.44
CA TYR A 147 5.57 -2.40 -4.13
C TYR A 147 4.07 -2.63 -4.03
N LEU A 148 3.63 -2.68 -2.78
CA LEU A 148 2.26 -2.74 -2.33
C LEU A 148 1.87 -1.40 -1.71
N ILE A 149 0.65 -0.96 -2.00
CA ILE A 149 -0.05 0.03 -1.17
C ILE A 149 -1.27 -0.66 -0.57
N CYS A 150 -1.41 -0.59 0.74
CA CYS A 150 -2.64 -0.95 1.43
C CYS A 150 -3.33 0.32 1.93
N ALA A 151 -4.64 0.41 1.75
CA ALA A 151 -5.48 1.47 2.27
C ALA A 151 -6.69 0.87 2.97
N ILE A 152 -6.91 1.28 4.22
CA ILE A 152 -8.11 0.95 4.98
C ILE A 152 -9.01 2.19 4.96
N CYS A 153 -10.22 2.02 4.43
CA CYS A 153 -11.18 3.10 4.19
C CYS A 153 -12.50 2.79 4.91
N PRO A 154 -13.16 3.78 5.51
CA PRO A 154 -14.58 3.66 5.84
C PRO A 154 -15.37 3.29 4.60
N LEU A 155 -16.42 2.48 4.74
CA LEU A 155 -17.45 2.37 3.73
C LEU A 155 -18.54 3.39 4.03
N VAL A 156 -18.97 4.11 3.00
CA VAL A 156 -20.20 4.91 3.05
C VAL A 156 -21.33 4.14 2.36
N GLU A 157 -22.50 4.76 2.23
CA GLU A 157 -23.67 4.17 1.57
C GLU A 157 -23.28 3.41 0.27
N ASP A 158 -23.85 2.20 0.09
CA ASP A 158 -23.62 1.31 -1.05
C ASP A 158 -22.18 0.78 -1.25
N TYR A 159 -21.47 0.45 -0.16
CA TYR A 159 -20.09 -0.10 -0.19
C TYR A 159 -19.08 0.82 -0.90
N GLU A 160 -19.38 2.11 -1.00
CA GLU A 160 -18.44 3.05 -1.59
C GLU A 160 -17.32 3.37 -0.59
N PRO A 161 -16.03 3.17 -0.96
CA PRO A 161 -14.94 3.52 -0.07
C PRO A 161 -14.81 5.04 0.06
N GLY A 162 -14.80 5.50 1.31
CA GLY A 162 -14.43 6.85 1.70
C GLY A 162 -12.93 7.13 1.58
N LYS A 163 -12.46 8.18 2.25
CA LYS A 163 -11.03 8.50 2.27
C LYS A 163 -10.28 7.51 3.16
N PRO A 164 -9.07 7.07 2.78
CA PRO A 164 -8.24 6.24 3.65
C PRO A 164 -8.02 6.89 5.02
N GLU A 165 -8.26 6.13 6.09
CA GLU A 165 -7.98 6.54 7.47
C GLU A 165 -6.60 6.06 7.92
N CYS A 166 -6.19 4.90 7.44
CA CYS A 166 -4.83 4.40 7.60
C CYS A 166 -4.44 3.50 6.43
N GLY A 167 -3.15 3.18 6.35
CA GLY A 167 -2.62 2.34 5.29
C GLY A 167 -1.11 2.22 5.36
N PHE A 168 -0.52 1.56 4.39
CA PHE A 168 0.93 1.45 4.31
C PHE A 168 1.42 1.32 2.87
N LEU A 169 2.71 1.61 2.69
CA LEU A 169 3.48 1.34 1.49
C LEU A 169 4.62 0.37 1.87
N TYR A 170 4.67 -0.78 1.19
CA TYR A 170 5.67 -1.82 1.44
C TYR A 170 6.22 -2.41 0.14
N PRO A 171 7.53 -2.62 0.00
CA PRO A 171 8.59 -2.16 0.91
C PRO A 171 8.72 -0.63 0.86
N ALA A 172 9.34 -0.04 1.87
CA ALA A 172 9.57 1.40 1.86
C ALA A 172 10.46 1.80 0.67
N PHE A 173 10.16 2.96 0.06
CA PHE A 173 10.94 3.48 -1.06
C PHE A 173 12.07 4.37 -0.53
N GLU A 174 13.31 4.02 -0.85
CA GLU A 174 14.51 4.75 -0.39
C GLU A 174 15.56 4.79 -1.49
N ASP A 175 16.03 6.00 -1.84
CA ASP A 175 17.11 6.25 -2.80
C ASP A 175 16.95 5.59 -4.18
N GLY A 176 15.71 5.37 -4.62
CA GLY A 176 15.44 4.68 -5.88
C GLY A 176 15.53 3.16 -5.76
N GLY A 177 15.29 2.61 -4.58
CA GLY A 177 15.28 1.18 -4.32
C GLY A 177 14.23 0.75 -3.29
N ALA A 178 14.15 -0.56 -3.10
CA ALA A 178 13.26 -1.21 -2.14
C ALA A 178 13.99 -1.50 -0.83
N ALA A 179 13.60 -0.82 0.24
CA ALA A 179 14.08 -1.11 1.60
C ALA A 179 13.16 -2.18 2.24
N LEU A 180 13.49 -3.46 2.01
CA LEU A 180 12.64 -4.61 2.39
C LEU A 180 12.37 -4.73 3.89
N ASP A 181 13.27 -4.22 4.72
CA ASP A 181 13.14 -4.26 6.18
C ASP A 181 12.28 -3.13 6.73
N PHE A 182 11.72 -2.29 5.85
CA PHE A 182 10.98 -1.10 6.22
C PHE A 182 9.61 -1.03 5.56
N VAL A 183 8.68 -0.41 6.28
CA VAL A 183 7.33 -0.08 5.83
C VAL A 183 7.02 1.38 6.14
N ASP A 184 6.41 2.08 5.20
CA ASP A 184 5.94 3.44 5.39
C ASP A 184 4.45 3.42 5.73
N VAL A 185 4.10 3.73 6.97
CA VAL A 185 2.73 3.62 7.50
C VAL A 185 2.08 5.00 7.53
N PHE A 186 0.91 5.09 6.91
CA PHE A 186 0.04 6.26 6.88
C PHE A 186 -1.05 6.16 7.95
N ARG A 187 -1.26 7.26 8.67
CA ARG A 187 -2.36 7.42 9.63
C ARG A 187 -2.92 8.85 9.56
N ALA A 188 -4.16 8.98 9.12
CA ALA A 188 -4.86 10.27 9.02
C ALA A 188 -5.01 10.88 10.43
N GLY A 189 -4.46 12.08 10.63
CA GLY A 189 -4.51 12.75 11.93
C GLY A 189 -3.87 11.97 13.09
N GLY A 190 -3.05 10.95 12.82
CA GLY A 190 -2.40 10.11 13.83
C GLY A 190 -3.31 9.11 14.56
N LYS A 191 -4.56 8.93 14.13
CA LYS A 191 -5.50 7.91 14.63
C LYS A 191 -5.17 6.53 14.05
N HIS A 192 -5.93 5.50 14.43
CA HIS A 192 -5.81 4.12 13.95
C HIS A 192 -4.41 3.51 14.22
N GLY A 193 -4.07 3.34 15.51
CA GLY A 193 -2.81 2.75 15.94
C GLY A 193 -2.72 1.24 15.69
N GLU A 194 -3.86 0.59 15.50
CA GLU A 194 -4.09 -0.83 15.22
C GLU A 194 -3.28 -1.28 14.02
N ILE A 195 -3.11 -0.42 13.00
CA ILE A 195 -2.30 -0.75 11.82
C ILE A 195 -0.82 -1.05 12.17
N LEU A 196 -0.29 -0.46 13.23
CA LEU A 196 1.05 -0.79 13.71
C LEU A 196 1.08 -2.19 14.35
N GLN A 197 0.01 -2.57 15.05
CA GLN A 197 -0.14 -3.91 15.65
C GLN A 197 -0.29 -4.98 14.57
N ILE A 198 -1.13 -4.71 13.55
CA ILE A 198 -1.31 -5.56 12.37
C ILE A 198 0.04 -5.82 11.69
N LEU A 199 0.83 -4.77 11.51
CA LEU A 199 2.16 -4.87 10.90
C LEU A 199 3.24 -5.42 11.85
N GLY A 200 2.95 -5.52 13.15
CA GLY A 200 3.90 -5.89 14.20
C GLY A 200 5.00 -4.85 14.45
N VAL A 201 4.86 -3.63 13.93
CA VAL A 201 5.89 -2.59 14.04
C VAL A 201 5.61 -1.65 15.21
N SER A 202 6.66 -1.05 15.76
CA SER A 202 6.53 -0.06 16.84
C SER A 202 7.35 1.20 16.56
N PRO A 203 6.94 2.37 17.09
CA PRO A 203 7.77 3.56 17.03
C PRO A 203 9.15 3.26 17.64
N LYS A 204 10.22 3.75 16.99
CA LYS A 204 11.55 3.68 17.60
C LYS A 204 11.52 4.42 18.96
N PRO A 205 12.12 3.85 20.01
CA PRO A 205 12.22 4.49 21.31
C PRO A 205 13.02 5.79 21.26
#